data_AF-R5B551-F1
#
_entry.id   AF-R5B551-F1
#
_cell.length_a   1.000
_cell.length_b   1.000
_cell.length_c   1.000
_cell.angle_alpha   90.00
_cell.angle_beta   90.00
_cell.angle_gamma   90.00
#
_symmetry.space_group_name_H-M   'P 1'
#
loop_
_entity.id
_entity.type
_entity.pdbx_description
1 polymer ?
#
loop_
_entity_poly.entity_id
_entity_poly.type
_entity_poly.pdbx_seq_one_letter_code
_entity_poly.pdbx_strand_id
1 'polypeptide(L)' 'MLRQNKSALDEEIASALYKWRMAAAYYESAKDGDLMEYAIYELEAAKRRYTYLLRLKRNGA' A
#
# COMPACT_ATOMS: atom_id res chain seq x y z
N MET A 1 22.90 1.13 -19.99
CA MET A 1 22.01 0.92 -18.83
C MET A 1 20.84 1.89 -18.97
N LEU A 2 19.65 1.40 -19.34
CA LEU A 2 18.45 2.23 -19.40
C LEU A 2 17.97 2.49 -17.96
N ARG A 3 18.26 3.68 -17.41
CA ARG A 3 17.51 4.18 -16.25
C ARG A 3 16.07 4.36 -16.73
N GLN A 4 15.18 3.46 -16.33
CA GLN A 4 13.75 3.71 -16.51
C GLN A 4 13.39 4.97 -15.73
N ASN A 5 12.92 6.00 -16.42
CA ASN A 5 12.21 7.11 -15.77
C ASN A 5 10.95 6.51 -15.15
N LYS A 6 10.91 6.39 -13.82
CA LYS A 6 9.67 6.07 -13.10
C LYS A 6 8.69 7.22 -13.29
N SER A 7 7.47 6.92 -13.67
CA SER A 7 6.38 7.91 -13.67
C SER A 7 5.99 8.27 -12.23
N ALA A 8 5.36 9.42 -12.03
CA ALA A 8 4.78 9.77 -10.72
C ALA A 8 3.82 8.68 -10.21
N LEU A 9 3.08 8.03 -11.11
CA LEU A 9 2.21 6.90 -10.78
C LEU A 9 3.02 5.67 -10.29
N ASP A 10 4.21 5.42 -10.84
CA ASP A 10 5.08 4.34 -10.35
C ASP A 10 5.60 4.59 -8.95
N GLU A 11 5.93 5.85 -8.64
CA GLU A 11 6.35 6.26 -7.29
C GLU A 11 5.18 6.15 -6.30
N GLU A 12 3.97 6.56 -6.70
CA GLU A 12 2.77 6.37 -5.90
C GLU A 12 2.46 4.89 -5.62
N ILE A 13 2.58 4.03 -6.63
CA ILE A 13 2.39 2.59 -6.48
C ILE A 13 3.43 2.00 -5.50
N ALA A 14 4.70 2.40 -5.63
CA ALA A 14 5.76 1.95 -4.73
C ALA A 14 5.51 2.42 -3.29
N SER A 15 5.09 3.67 -3.11
CA SER A 15 4.74 4.24 -1.81
C SER A 15 3.53 3.53 -1.18
N ALA A 16 2.48 3.26 -1.97
CA ALA A 16 1.31 2.53 -1.51
C ALA A 16 1.63 1.08 -1.11
N LEU A 17 2.51 0.40 -1.86
CA LEU A 17 3.00 -0.93 -1.49
C LEU A 17 3.79 -0.90 -0.18
N TYR A 18 4.67 0.08 -0.02
CA TYR A 18 5.42 0.26 1.23
C TYR A 18 4.49 0.48 2.42
N LYS A 19 3.51 1.39 2.29
CA LYS A 19 2.50 1.63 3.33
C LYS A 19 1.71 0.37 3.68
N TRP A 20 1.29 -0.40 2.68
CA TRP A 20 0.57 -1.65 2.91
C TRP A 20 1.42 -2.67 3.69
N ARG A 21 2.71 -2.79 3.36
CA ARG A 21 3.64 -3.66 4.11
C ARG A 21 3.82 -3.20 5.56
N MET A 22 3.91 -1.90 5.79
CA MET A 22 4.01 -1.34 7.14
C MET A 22 2.73 -1.58 7.95
N ALA A 23 1.56 -1.38 7.35
CA ALA A 23 0.28 -1.66 7.99
C ALA A 23 0.11 -3.15 8.31
N ALA A 24 0.59 -4.04 7.44
CA ALA A 24 0.61 -5.48 7.72
C ALA A 24 1.52 -5.83 8.89
N ALA A 25 2.73 -5.27 8.94
CA ALA A 25 3.64 -5.47 10.07
C ALA A 25 3.04 -4.93 11.38
N TYR A 26 2.36 -3.78 11.33
CA TYR A 26 1.68 -3.20 12.47
C TYR A 26 0.51 -4.07 12.95
N TYR A 27 -0.33 -4.57 12.03
CA TYR A 27 -1.40 -5.51 12.35
C TYR A 27 -0.88 -6.76 13.07
N GLU A 28 0.20 -7.37 12.59
CA GLU A 28 0.79 -8.53 13.29
C GLU A 28 1.25 -8.17 14.71
N SER A 29 1.79 -6.95 14.91
CA SER A 29 2.18 -6.48 16.25
C SER A 29 1.01 -6.10 17.16
N ALA A 30 -0.13 -5.68 16.58
CA ALA A 30 -1.30 -5.17 17.29
C ALA A 30 -2.39 -6.24 17.49
N LYS A 31 -2.22 -7.44 16.92
CA LYS A 31 -3.22 -8.51 16.86
C LYS A 31 -3.74 -8.95 18.24
N ASP A 32 -2.92 -8.84 19.27
CA ASP A 32 -3.27 -9.23 20.65
C ASP A 32 -3.39 -8.01 21.60
N GLY A 33 -3.50 -6.80 21.04
CA GLY A 33 -3.58 -5.55 21.80
C GLY A 33 -4.80 -4.70 21.48
N ASP A 34 -5.01 -3.64 22.27
CA ASP A 34 -6.19 -2.77 22.21
C ASP A 34 -6.37 -2.03 20.86
N LEU A 35 -5.35 -2.05 20.01
CA LEU A 35 -5.33 -1.34 18.72
C LEU A 35 -5.60 -2.26 17.53
N MET A 36 -6.04 -3.51 17.74
CA MET A 36 -6.31 -4.47 16.68
C MET A 36 -7.30 -3.93 15.63
N GLU A 37 -8.41 -3.33 16.05
CA GLU A 37 -9.42 -2.78 15.13
C GLU A 37 -8.85 -1.66 14.25
N TYR A 38 -8.06 -0.77 14.85
CA TYR A 38 -7.36 0.29 14.13
C TYR A 38 -6.37 -0.29 13.13
N ALA A 39 -5.62 -1.32 13.53
CA ALA A 39 -4.67 -1.99 12.65
C ALA A 39 -5.34 -2.70 11.46
N ILE A 40 -6.51 -3.31 11.67
CA ILE A 40 -7.33 -3.89 10.59
C ILE A 40 -7.77 -2.81 9.61
N TYR A 41 -8.26 -1.68 10.13
CA TYR A 41 -8.69 -0.56 9.29
C TYR A 41 -7.55 -0.03 8.41
N GLU A 42 -6.38 0.25 9.00
CA GLU A 42 -5.21 0.74 8.28
C GLU A 42 -4.71 -0.25 7.23
N LEU A 43 -4.69 -1.54 7.56
CA LEU A 43 -4.30 -2.61 6.64
C LEU A 43 -5.21 -2.65 5.41
N GLU A 44 -6.52 -2.63 5.61
CA GLU A 44 -7.50 -2.66 4.52
C GLU A 44 -7.48 -1.36 3.69
N ALA A 45 -7.33 -0.20 4.32
CA ALA A 45 -7.21 1.08 3.62
C ALA A 45 -5.97 1.12 2.70
N ALA A 46 -4.81 0.71 3.22
CA ALA A 46 -3.57 0.68 2.45
C ALA A 46 -3.64 -0.31 1.28
N LYS A 47 -4.21 -1.50 1.50
CA LYS A 47 -4.44 -2.52 0.46
C LYS A 47 -5.35 -2.01 -0.65
N ARG A 48 -6.45 -1.35 -0.29
CA ARG A 48 -7.39 -0.74 -1.26
C ARG A 48 -6.71 0.33 -2.11
N ARG A 49 -5.92 1.22 -1.50
CA ARG A 49 -5.17 2.26 -2.24
C ARG A 49 -4.18 1.65 -3.23
N TYR A 50 -3.36 0.69 -2.78
CA TYR A 50 -2.40 0.00 -3.66
C TYR A 50 -3.11 -0.68 -4.85
N THR A 51 -4.17 -1.43 -4.57
CA THR A 51 -4.94 -2.14 -5.59
C THR A 51 -5.58 -1.18 -6.61
N TYR A 52 -6.09 -0.03 -6.13
CA TYR A 52 -6.65 1.00 -7.00
C TYR A 52 -5.60 1.59 -7.95
N LEU A 53 -4.41 1.93 -7.44
CA LEU A 53 -3.33 2.50 -8.26
C LEU A 53 -2.83 1.50 -9.32
N LEU A 54 -2.77 0.21 -9.01
CA LEU A 54 -2.48 -0.84 -9.99
C LEU A 54 -3.54 -0.91 -11.10
N ARG A 55 -4.82 -0.76 -10.74
CA ARG A 55 -5.92 -0.72 -11.73
C ARG A 55 -5.81 0.52 -12.62
N LEU A 56 -5.50 1.68 -12.05
CA LEU A 56 -5.25 2.91 -12.82
C LEU A 56 -4.12 2.71 -13.84
N LYS A 57 -2.99 2.19 -13.39
CA LYS A 57 -1.84 1.93 -14.28
C LYS A 57 -2.18 0.93 -15.38
N ARG A 58 -2.92 -0.14 -15.06
CA ARG A 58 -3.35 -1.15 -16.05
C ARG A 58 -4.32 -0.56 -17.08
N ASN A 59 -5.22 0.31 -16.66
CA ASN A 59 -6.27 0.85 -17.51
C ASN A 59 -5.80 2.06 -18.35
N GLY A 60 -4.51 2.45 -18.27
CA GLY A 60 -3.98 3.61 -18.97
C GLY A 60 -4.63 4.89 -18.45
N ALA A 61 -4.18 5.37 -17.29
CA ALA A 61 -4.44 6.75 -16.89
C ALA A 61 -3.90 7.74 -17.94
#